data_AF-A0A925YCE7-F1
#
_entry.id   AF-A0A925YCE7-F1
#
_cell.length_a   1.000
_cell.length_b   1.000
_cell.length_c   1.000
_cell.angle_alpha   90.00
_cell.angle_beta   90.00
_cell.angle_gamma   90.00
#
_symmetry.space_group_name_H-M   'P 1'
#
loop_
_entity.id
_entity.type
_entity.pdbx_description
1 polymer ?
#
loop_
_entity_poly.entity_id
_entity_poly.type
_entity_poly.pdbx_seq_one_letter_code
_entity_poly.pdbx_strand_id
1 'polypeptide(L)'
;MAAAVADFRSATRVPGKMSRRASSSGQASRSAQPQAAAGTSPSLPLIANPDLLAEMSVARRGGRPLLIGFAAEIAADAGDLVNRATKKLTEKKCDVMIANDVGGSSTGFGHDENAVTIVYPDGAFESLARAPKTEIADSIWDRLASRIGGRTARGLATTSGLTNGAGRRDEGSRLRRTVVVRPPVLARAGSRTRGRRA
;
A
#
# COMPACT_ATOMS: atom_id res chain seq x y z
N MET A 1 -2.61 -3.82 6.67
CA MET A 1 -3.79 -4.14 5.86
C MET A 1 -3.32 -4.66 4.50
N ALA A 2 -3.25 -5.99 4.35
CA ALA A 2 -2.79 -6.65 3.13
C ALA A 2 -3.95 -7.25 2.29
N ALA A 3 -5.18 -7.18 2.79
CA ALA A 3 -6.35 -7.64 2.07
C ALA A 3 -6.65 -6.72 0.87
N ALA A 4 -7.05 -7.31 -0.26
CA ALA A 4 -7.62 -6.59 -1.39
C ALA A 4 -9.08 -6.24 -1.09
N VAL A 5 -9.28 -5.16 -0.33
CA VAL A 5 -10.63 -4.68 0.04
C VAL A 5 -11.27 -4.01 -1.18
N ALA A 6 -12.51 -4.39 -1.50
CA ALA A 6 -13.25 -3.77 -2.60
C ALA A 6 -13.58 -2.30 -2.29
N ASP A 7 -13.28 -1.40 -3.22
CA ASP A 7 -13.60 0.03 -3.09
C ASP A 7 -15.12 0.31 -3.15
N PHE A 8 -15.88 -0.58 -3.78
CA PHE A 8 -17.32 -0.45 -3.96
C PHE A 8 -18.06 -1.71 -3.55
N ARG A 9 -19.32 -1.55 -3.16
CA ARG A 9 -20.29 -2.64 -2.96
C ARG A 9 -21.56 -2.37 -3.76
N SER A 10 -22.35 -3.41 -4.00
CA SER A 10 -23.66 -3.23 -4.63
C SER A 10 -24.56 -2.31 -3.78
N ALA A 11 -25.22 -1.37 -4.45
CA ALA A 11 -26.15 -0.43 -3.81
C ALA A 11 -27.37 -1.14 -3.20
N THR A 12 -27.76 -2.29 -3.76
CA THR A 12 -28.95 -3.03 -3.33
C THR A 12 -28.65 -4.52 -3.29
N ARG A 13 -28.92 -5.15 -2.14
CA ARG A 13 -28.84 -6.60 -2.01
C ARG A 13 -30.16 -7.23 -2.42
N VAL A 14 -30.14 -8.07 -3.45
CA VAL A 14 -31.30 -8.86 -3.85
C VAL A 14 -31.32 -10.16 -3.03
N PRO A 15 -32.47 -10.55 -2.43
CA PRO A 15 -32.59 -11.86 -1.81
C PRO A 15 -32.61 -12.95 -2.89
N GLY A 16 -31.71 -13.93 -2.79
CA GLY A 16 -31.61 -15.04 -3.73
C GLY A 16 -30.68 -14.78 -4.93
N LYS A 17 -30.53 -15.78 -5.79
CA LYS A 17 -29.66 -15.73 -6.98
C LYS A 17 -30.37 -14.99 -8.11
N MET A 18 -29.69 -14.00 -8.72
CA MET A 18 -30.16 -13.40 -9.98
C MET A 18 -30.06 -14.45 -11.11
N SER A 19 -31.22 -14.88 -11.61
CA SER A 19 -31.33 -15.88 -12.67
C SER A 19 -31.46 -15.21 -14.04
N ARG A 20 -30.84 -15.83 -15.07
CA ARG A 20 -31.01 -15.44 -16.48
C ARG A 20 -32.42 -15.73 -17.01
N ARG A 21 -33.13 -16.67 -16.39
CA ARG A 21 -34.53 -17.00 -16.70
C ARG A 21 -35.42 -16.46 -15.58
N ALA A 22 -36.53 -15.80 -15.95
CA ALA A 22 -37.57 -15.43 -14.99
C ALA A 22 -38.02 -16.67 -14.20
N SER A 23 -38.02 -16.58 -12.87
CA SER A 23 -38.48 -17.68 -12.03
C SER A 23 -39.98 -17.88 -12.23
N SER A 24 -40.39 -19.04 -12.75
CA SER A 24 -41.79 -19.43 -12.95
C SER A 24 -42.48 -19.94 -11.68
N SER A 25 -41.84 -19.89 -10.52
CA SER A 25 -42.46 -20.27 -9.25
C SER A 25 -43.17 -19.05 -8.63
N GLY A 26 -44.49 -19.03 -8.71
CA GLY A 26 -45.35 -17.98 -8.20
C GLY A 26 -45.25 -17.79 -6.68
N GLN A 27 -44.32 -16.94 -6.26
CA GLN A 27 -44.39 -16.17 -5.01
C GLN A 27 -43.73 -14.81 -5.28
N ALA A 28 -44.58 -13.79 -5.44
CA ALA A 28 -44.18 -12.42 -5.74
C ALA A 28 -43.39 -11.81 -4.58
N SER A 29 -42.06 -11.87 -4.65
CA SER A 29 -41.19 -11.01 -3.84
C SER A 29 -41.19 -9.62 -4.46
N ARG A 30 -41.80 -8.65 -3.77
CA ARG A 30 -41.92 -7.23 -4.17
C ARG A 30 -40.58 -6.48 -4.06
N SER A 31 -39.52 -6.96 -4.73
CA SER A 31 -38.29 -6.17 -4.91
C SER A 31 -38.39 -5.39 -6.21
N ALA A 32 -38.65 -4.09 -6.08
CA ALA A 32 -38.75 -3.13 -7.17
C ALA A 32 -37.40 -2.96 -7.88
N GLN A 33 -37.15 -3.78 -8.89
CA GLN A 33 -36.20 -3.45 -9.95
C GLN A 33 -36.84 -3.78 -11.31
N PRO A 34 -36.78 -2.86 -12.29
CA PRO A 34 -37.18 -3.15 -13.66
C PRO A 34 -36.40 -4.37 -14.15
N GLN A 35 -37.10 -5.43 -14.51
CA GLN A 35 -36.47 -6.55 -15.20
C GLN A 35 -35.94 -6.02 -16.53
N ALA A 36 -34.65 -6.22 -16.80
CA ALA A 36 -34.06 -5.86 -18.08
C ALA A 36 -34.79 -6.62 -19.18
N ALA A 37 -35.22 -5.89 -20.23
CA ALA A 37 -35.83 -6.48 -21.41
C ALA A 37 -34.93 -7.58 -22.00
N ALA A 38 -35.53 -8.60 -22.61
CA ALA A 38 -34.79 -9.70 -23.22
C ALA A 38 -33.73 -9.15 -24.21
N GLY A 39 -32.45 -9.43 -23.92
CA GLY A 39 -31.31 -8.93 -24.70
C GLY A 39 -30.50 -7.80 -24.03
N THR A 40 -30.97 -7.21 -22.93
CA THR A 40 -30.26 -6.13 -22.23
C THR A 40 -29.57 -6.64 -20.97
N SER A 41 -28.25 -6.40 -20.86
CA SER A 41 -27.48 -6.70 -19.64
C SER A 41 -28.00 -5.86 -18.46
N PRO A 42 -28.20 -6.45 -17.26
CA PRO A 42 -28.62 -5.69 -16.10
C PRO A 42 -27.53 -4.69 -15.69
N SER A 43 -27.93 -3.47 -15.32
CA SER A 43 -27.04 -2.49 -14.70
C SER A 43 -26.86 -2.83 -13.21
N LEU A 44 -25.62 -2.81 -12.72
CA LEU A 44 -25.29 -3.03 -11.31
C LEU A 44 -24.90 -1.70 -10.66
N PRO A 45 -25.82 -1.00 -9.97
CA PRO A 45 -25.47 0.22 -9.26
C PRO A 45 -24.53 -0.11 -8.09
N LEU A 46 -23.44 0.64 -7.99
CA LEU A 46 -22.41 0.51 -6.96
C LEU A 46 -22.37 1.74 -6.08
N ILE A 47 -22.07 1.54 -4.79
CA ILE A 47 -21.79 2.61 -3.82
C ILE A 47 -20.42 2.39 -3.20
N ALA A 48 -19.71 3.48 -2.89
CA ALA A 48 -18.38 3.42 -2.30
C ALA A 48 -18.41 2.77 -0.90
N ASN A 49 -17.41 1.95 -0.62
CA ASN A 49 -17.14 1.43 0.71
C ASN A 49 -16.40 2.47 1.56
N PRO A 50 -16.58 2.42 2.89
CA PRO A 50 -15.78 3.23 3.80
C PRO A 50 -14.30 2.88 3.67
N ASP A 51 -13.44 3.88 3.84
CA ASP A 51 -12.00 3.72 3.77
C ASP A 51 -11.46 3.21 5.11
N LEU A 52 -11.55 1.89 5.30
CA LEU A 52 -11.20 1.23 6.56
C LEU A 52 -9.79 1.59 7.06
N LEU A 53 -8.82 1.73 6.16
CA LEU A 53 -7.45 2.05 6.54
C LEU A 53 -7.33 3.49 7.06
N ALA A 54 -8.00 4.44 6.40
CA ALA A 54 -8.06 5.82 6.89
C ALA A 54 -8.85 5.94 8.19
N GLU A 55 -9.97 5.23 8.33
CA GLU A 55 -10.76 5.21 9.57
C GLU A 55 -9.94 4.64 10.75
N MET A 56 -9.19 3.55 10.51
CA MET A 56 -8.26 3.00 11.52
C MET A 56 -7.20 4.01 11.93
N SER A 57 -6.70 4.83 10.99
CA SER A 57 -5.72 5.88 11.29
C SER A 57 -6.27 6.95 12.24
N VAL A 58 -7.55 7.28 12.12
CA VAL A 58 -8.25 8.26 12.98
C VAL A 58 -8.59 7.66 14.34
N ALA A 59 -9.03 6.41 14.36
CA ALA A 59 -9.39 5.71 15.61
C ALA A 59 -8.16 5.41 16.50
N ARG A 60 -6.95 5.53 15.94
CA ARG A 60 -5.69 5.23 16.59
C ARG A 60 -5.42 6.12 17.80
N ARG A 61 -4.93 5.53 18.91
CA ARG A 61 -4.54 6.28 20.12
C ARG A 61 -3.04 6.17 20.37
N GLY A 62 -2.40 7.30 20.66
CA GLY A 62 -0.97 7.34 21.00
C GLY A 62 -0.04 6.81 19.90
N GLY A 63 -0.47 6.86 18.64
CA GLY A 63 0.29 6.32 17.51
C GLY A 63 0.32 4.79 17.41
N ARG A 64 -0.58 4.09 18.12
CA ARG A 64 -0.68 2.61 18.09
C ARG A 64 -2.08 2.14 17.70
N PRO A 65 -2.20 1.09 16.87
CA PRO A 65 -1.12 0.22 16.37
C PRO A 65 -0.26 0.87 15.27
N LEU A 66 0.87 0.23 14.95
CA LEU A 66 1.63 0.53 13.74
C LEU A 66 0.75 0.19 12.52
N LEU A 67 0.48 1.16 11.67
CA LEU A 67 -0.36 1.01 10.49
C LEU A 67 0.50 0.85 9.24
N ILE A 68 0.47 -0.38 8.71
CA ILE A 68 1.14 -0.76 7.47
C ILE A 68 0.08 -0.92 6.38
N GLY A 69 0.12 -0.04 5.38
CA GLY A 69 -0.69 -0.15 4.16
C GLY A 69 -0.01 -1.03 3.11
N PHE A 70 -0.81 -1.69 2.28
CA PHE A 70 -0.33 -2.35 1.06
C PHE A 70 -1.02 -1.70 -0.14
N ALA A 71 -0.28 -1.49 -1.23
CA ALA A 71 -0.77 -0.88 -2.45
C ALA A 71 -0.26 -1.66 -3.67
N ALA A 72 -1.17 -2.30 -4.39
CA ALA A 72 -0.90 -2.78 -5.74
C ALA A 72 -1.12 -1.63 -6.72
N GLU A 73 -0.10 -1.28 -7.51
CA GLU A 73 -0.14 -0.19 -8.48
C GLU A 73 0.21 -0.69 -9.87
N ILE A 74 -0.23 0.03 -10.90
CA ILE A 74 0.33 -0.06 -12.24
C ILE A 74 1.14 1.23 -12.41
N ALA A 75 2.46 1.10 -12.46
CA ALA A 75 3.37 2.24 -12.54
C ALA A 75 4.11 2.24 -13.89
N ALA A 76 4.44 3.44 -14.39
CA ALA A 76 5.24 3.57 -15.61
C ALA A 76 6.72 3.21 -15.36
N ASP A 77 7.22 3.54 -14.17
CA ASP A 77 8.58 3.28 -13.71
C ASP A 77 8.63 3.23 -12.18
N ALA A 78 9.82 2.95 -11.62
CA ALA A 78 10.02 2.88 -10.17
C ALA A 78 9.76 4.21 -9.45
N GLY A 79 9.98 5.36 -10.11
CA GLY A 79 9.71 6.68 -9.54
C GLY A 79 8.21 6.95 -9.43
N ASP A 80 7.43 6.62 -10.47
CA ASP A 80 5.97 6.71 -10.45
C ASP A 80 5.36 5.82 -9.35
N LEU A 81 5.88 4.59 -9.19
CA LEU A 81 5.46 3.68 -8.11
C LEU A 81 5.66 4.31 -6.72
N VAL A 82 6.85 4.88 -6.47
CA VAL A 82 7.16 5.55 -5.19
C VAL A 82 6.27 6.77 -4.97
N ASN A 83 6.02 7.57 -6.01
CA ASN A 83 5.16 8.76 -5.91
C ASN A 83 3.71 8.39 -5.54
N ARG A 84 3.14 7.38 -6.21
CA ARG A 84 1.79 6.86 -5.91
C ARG A 84 1.70 6.30 -4.51
N ALA A 85 2.69 5.50 -4.11
CA ALA A 85 2.77 4.93 -2.77
C ALA A 85 2.89 6.02 -1.68
N THR A 86 3.69 7.06 -1.91
CA THR A 86 3.86 8.21 -1.01
C THR A 86 2.56 8.99 -0.84
N LYS A 87 1.83 9.20 -1.95
CA LYS A 87 0.50 9.83 -1.92
C LYS A 87 -0.48 9.01 -1.07
N LYS A 88 -0.59 7.70 -1.31
CA LYS A 88 -1.45 6.81 -0.51
C LYS A 88 -1.02 6.75 0.96
N LEU A 89 0.28 6.72 1.26
CA LEU A 89 0.79 6.77 2.63
C LEU A 89 0.27 8.00 3.37
N THR A 90 0.33 9.16 2.71
CA THR A 90 -0.09 10.45 3.26
C THR A 90 -1.61 10.52 3.43
N GLU A 91 -2.36 10.16 2.39
CA GLU A 91 -3.84 10.19 2.39
C GLU A 91 -4.42 9.27 3.47
N LYS A 92 -3.89 8.06 3.58
CA LYS A 92 -4.34 7.03 4.53
C LYS A 92 -3.70 7.16 5.90
N LYS A 93 -2.78 8.13 6.08
CA LYS A 93 -2.03 8.39 7.32
C LYS A 93 -1.39 7.13 7.93
N CYS A 94 -0.81 6.29 7.06
CA CYS A 94 -0.10 5.09 7.47
C CYS A 94 1.31 5.41 7.95
N ASP A 95 1.88 4.55 8.79
CA ASP A 95 3.28 4.70 9.21
C ASP A 95 4.25 4.11 8.19
N VAL A 96 3.79 3.16 7.36
CA VAL A 96 4.54 2.52 6.28
C VAL A 96 3.58 2.15 5.16
N MET A 97 4.03 2.25 3.91
CA MET A 97 3.32 1.74 2.73
C MET A 97 4.19 0.73 2.00
N ILE A 98 3.65 -0.46 1.76
CA ILE A 98 4.28 -1.50 0.93
C ILE A 98 3.63 -1.44 -0.45
N ALA A 99 4.38 -1.02 -1.45
CA ALA A 99 3.89 -0.89 -2.82
C ALA A 99 4.44 -2.01 -3.70
N ASN A 100 3.60 -2.61 -4.52
CA ASN A 100 4.01 -3.61 -5.50
C ASN A 100 3.44 -3.24 -6.87
N ASP A 101 4.28 -3.26 -7.90
CA ASP A 101 3.86 -3.05 -9.27
C ASP A 101 3.25 -4.35 -9.83
N VAL A 102 2.00 -4.27 -10.28
CA VAL A 102 1.23 -5.38 -10.88
C VAL A 102 0.96 -5.15 -12.36
N GLY A 103 1.54 -4.12 -12.97
CA GLY A 103 1.38 -3.81 -14.39
C GLY A 103 2.15 -4.73 -15.33
N GLY A 104 3.18 -5.42 -14.83
CA GLY A 104 4.04 -6.30 -15.62
C GLY A 104 3.45 -7.69 -15.85
N SER A 105 3.72 -8.29 -17.03
CA SER A 105 3.28 -9.64 -17.41
C SER A 105 3.87 -10.79 -16.57
N SER A 106 4.82 -10.49 -15.69
CA SER A 106 5.56 -11.50 -14.90
C SER A 106 5.57 -11.21 -13.39
N THR A 107 4.82 -10.19 -12.96
CA THR A 107 4.77 -9.70 -11.57
C THR A 107 3.32 -9.38 -11.22
N GLY A 108 2.72 -10.12 -10.29
CA GLY A 108 1.33 -9.87 -9.91
C GLY A 108 0.57 -11.10 -9.41
N PHE A 109 -0.75 -10.99 -9.44
CA PHE A 109 -1.66 -12.04 -9.01
C PHE A 109 -1.37 -13.36 -9.74
N GLY A 110 -1.31 -14.48 -9.00
CA GLY A 110 -1.09 -15.81 -9.57
C GLY A 110 0.37 -16.25 -9.77
N HIS A 111 1.36 -15.39 -9.51
CA HIS A 111 2.78 -15.79 -9.50
C HIS A 111 3.28 -16.11 -8.10
N ASP A 112 4.29 -16.98 -7.96
CA ASP A 112 4.88 -17.36 -6.67
C ASP A 112 5.91 -16.36 -6.13
N GLU A 113 6.38 -15.47 -7.00
CA GLU A 113 7.36 -14.42 -6.69
C GLU A 113 6.71 -13.04 -6.65
N ASN A 114 7.33 -12.13 -5.92
CA ASN A 114 6.92 -10.73 -5.81
C ASN A 114 8.13 -9.80 -5.71
N ALA A 115 7.94 -8.54 -6.06
CA ALA A 115 8.88 -7.45 -5.82
C ALA A 115 8.11 -6.28 -5.20
N VAL A 116 8.67 -5.66 -4.16
CA VAL A 116 7.96 -4.60 -3.43
C VAL A 116 8.89 -3.43 -3.13
N THR A 117 8.30 -2.25 -2.99
CA THR A 117 8.97 -1.04 -2.51
C THR A 117 8.32 -0.62 -1.19
N ILE A 118 9.12 -0.46 -0.15
CA ILE A 118 8.69 0.01 1.15
C ILE A 118 8.91 1.52 1.20
N VAL A 119 7.85 2.27 1.48
CA VAL A 119 7.87 3.73 1.55
C VAL A 119 7.58 4.18 2.98
N TYR A 120 8.37 5.15 3.46
CA TYR A 120 8.33 5.68 4.81
C TYR A 120 7.83 7.14 4.85
N PRO A 121 7.36 7.64 6.01
CA PRO A 121 6.75 8.97 6.12
C PRO A 121 7.74 10.14 5.92
N ASP A 122 9.04 9.89 6.06
CA ASP A 122 10.10 10.87 5.78
C ASP A 122 10.47 10.94 4.28
N GLY A 123 9.75 10.20 3.44
CA GLY A 123 10.00 10.09 2.00
C GLY A 123 11.14 9.13 1.64
N ALA A 124 11.79 8.50 2.62
CA ALA A 124 12.74 7.42 2.32
C ALA A 124 12.00 6.21 1.76
N PHE A 125 12.65 5.48 0.86
CA PHE A 125 12.14 4.22 0.37
C PHE A 125 13.26 3.21 0.13
N GLU A 126 12.87 1.95 0.08
CA GLU A 126 13.74 0.82 -0.21
C GLU A 126 13.03 -0.17 -1.13
N SER A 127 13.75 -0.69 -2.10
CA SER A 127 13.22 -1.69 -3.03
C SER A 127 13.72 -3.07 -2.66
N LEU A 128 12.78 -3.99 -2.48
CA LEU A 128 13.05 -5.42 -2.35
C LEU A 128 12.97 -6.05 -3.74
N ALA A 129 14.10 -6.58 -4.19
CA ALA A 129 14.20 -7.27 -5.46
C ALA A 129 13.27 -8.48 -5.51
N ARG A 130 12.92 -8.89 -6.73
CA ARG A 130 12.06 -10.04 -6.99
C ARG A 130 12.57 -11.29 -6.26
N ALA A 131 11.69 -11.91 -5.48
CA ALA A 131 11.96 -13.10 -4.68
C ALA A 131 10.65 -13.87 -4.39
N PRO A 132 10.71 -15.11 -3.89
CA PRO A 132 9.52 -15.83 -3.42
C PRO A 132 8.73 -14.99 -2.40
N LYS A 133 7.39 -15.11 -2.44
CA LYS A 133 6.51 -14.35 -1.53
C LYS A 133 6.85 -14.51 -0.05
N THR A 134 7.30 -15.70 0.36
CA THR A 134 7.75 -15.98 1.73
C THR A 134 8.98 -15.16 2.10
N GLU A 135 10.00 -15.13 1.24
CA GLU A 135 11.21 -14.32 1.44
C GLU A 135 10.90 -12.82 1.46
N ILE A 136 9.97 -12.35 0.63
CA ILE A 136 9.48 -10.97 0.67
C ILE A 136 8.77 -10.67 1.99
N ALA A 137 7.93 -11.59 2.48
CA ALA A 137 7.22 -11.43 3.75
C ALA A 137 8.20 -11.35 4.94
N ASP A 138 9.18 -12.26 4.99
CA ASP A 138 10.23 -12.26 6.01
C ASP A 138 11.05 -10.98 5.95
N SER A 139 11.43 -10.55 4.74
CA SER A 139 12.16 -9.30 4.53
C SER A 139 11.38 -8.09 5.06
N ILE A 140 10.07 -7.99 4.75
CA ILE A 140 9.19 -6.93 5.27
C ILE A 140 9.14 -7.01 6.80
N TRP A 141 8.97 -8.20 7.37
CA TRP A 141 8.90 -8.40 8.81
C TRP A 141 10.16 -7.92 9.52
N ASP A 142 11.34 -8.32 9.05
CA ASP A 142 12.64 -7.93 9.65
C ASP A 142 12.81 -6.40 9.73
N ARG A 143 12.31 -5.68 8.74
CA ARG A 143 12.40 -4.21 8.66
C ARG A 143 11.41 -3.51 9.58
N LEU A 144 10.26 -4.13 9.83
CA LEU A 144 9.16 -3.50 10.53
C LEU A 144 8.99 -3.97 11.99
N ALA A 145 9.52 -5.14 12.34
CA ALA A 145 9.41 -5.72 13.67
C ALA A 145 10.00 -4.81 14.76
N SER A 146 11.14 -4.17 14.48
CA SER A 146 11.78 -3.20 15.40
C SER A 146 10.87 -2.01 15.74
N ARG A 147 9.91 -1.67 14.87
CA ARG A 147 8.95 -0.56 15.07
C ARG A 147 7.77 -0.92 15.98
N ILE A 148 7.56 -2.21 16.27
CA ILE A 148 6.45 -2.68 17.12
C ILE A 148 6.76 -2.45 18.62
N GLY A 149 8.04 -2.33 18.99
CA GLY A 149 8.54 -2.37 20.36
C GLY A 149 9.12 -1.08 20.98
N GLY A 150 9.20 0.07 20.29
CA GLY A 150 9.79 1.25 20.94
C GLY A 150 9.66 2.57 20.20
N ARG A 151 9.10 3.59 20.89
CA ARG A 151 9.44 4.99 20.66
C ARG A 151 10.61 5.36 21.56
N THR A 152 11.83 4.89 21.27
CA THR A 152 13.04 5.56 21.80
C THR A 152 14.26 5.25 20.93
N ALA A 153 14.43 5.98 19.83
CA ALA A 153 15.75 6.28 19.28
C ALA A 153 15.66 7.59 18.49
N ARG A 154 15.55 8.70 19.23
CA ARG A 154 16.14 9.96 18.75
C ARG A 154 17.65 9.77 18.83
N GLY A 155 18.34 9.86 17.70
CA GLY A 155 19.80 9.92 17.63
C GLY A 155 20.46 8.64 17.15
N LEU A 156 20.61 8.50 15.83
CA LEU A 156 21.79 7.85 15.29
C LEU A 156 22.78 8.97 14.94
N ALA A 157 23.55 9.40 15.94
CA ALA A 157 24.78 10.12 15.70
C ALA A 157 25.77 9.09 15.13
N THR A 158 26.10 9.18 13.85
CA THR A 158 27.21 8.42 13.28
C THR A 158 28.51 9.14 13.61
N THR A 159 29.06 8.87 14.79
CA THR A 159 30.48 9.08 15.04
C THR A 159 31.25 8.01 14.28
N SER A 160 31.87 8.44 13.19
CA SER A 160 32.89 7.69 12.47
C SER A 160 34.08 7.44 13.40
N GLY A 161 34.34 6.18 13.73
CA GLY A 161 35.47 5.75 14.53
C GLY A 161 36.15 4.56 13.85
N LEU A 162 37.22 4.86 13.12
CA LEU A 162 38.15 3.91 12.54
C LEU A 162 38.78 3.03 13.63
N THR A 163 38.69 1.70 13.52
CA THR A 163 39.79 0.79 13.88
C THR A 163 39.74 -0.47 13.00
N ASN A 164 40.90 -0.82 12.45
CA ASN A 164 41.18 -2.06 11.71
C ASN A 164 41.55 -3.18 12.69
N GLY A 165 41.18 -4.44 12.40
CA GLY A 165 41.77 -5.58 13.10
C GLY A 165 41.10 -6.95 12.91
N ALA A 166 41.43 -7.60 11.79
CA ALA A 166 41.65 -9.05 11.63
C ALA A 166 40.53 -10.09 11.98
N GLY A 167 39.96 -10.65 10.91
CA GLY A 167 40.06 -12.09 10.63
C GLY A 167 39.09 -13.06 11.31
N ARG A 168 38.07 -13.49 10.57
CA ARG A 168 37.68 -14.91 10.43
C ARG A 168 36.73 -15.07 9.24
N ARG A 169 37.01 -16.09 8.43
CA ARG A 169 36.21 -16.54 7.29
C ARG A 169 34.97 -17.24 7.82
N ASP A 170 33.80 -16.88 7.32
CA ASP A 170 32.65 -17.78 7.28
C ASP A 170 31.83 -17.53 6.01
N GLU A 171 31.29 -18.62 5.48
CA GLU A 171 30.76 -18.77 4.13
C GLU A 171 29.33 -18.22 3.96
N GLY A 172 28.98 -17.85 2.72
CA GLY A 172 27.61 -18.04 2.24
C GLY A 172 26.54 -16.99 2.57
N SER A 173 26.84 -15.70 2.63
CA SER A 173 25.81 -14.65 2.56
C SER A 173 25.95 -13.85 1.26
N ARG A 174 25.14 -14.21 0.25
CA ARG A 174 24.94 -13.35 -0.93
C ARG A 174 24.22 -12.10 -0.44
N LEU A 175 25.01 -11.07 -0.15
CA LEU A 175 24.56 -9.71 0.15
C LEU A 175 23.62 -9.24 -0.96
N ARG A 176 22.30 -9.40 -0.75
CA ARG A 176 21.28 -8.83 -1.61
C ARG A 176 21.39 -7.32 -1.49
N ARG A 177 21.78 -6.67 -2.59
CA ARG A 177 21.93 -5.21 -2.68
C ARG A 177 20.58 -4.56 -2.34
N THR A 178 20.46 -4.06 -1.12
CA THR A 178 19.38 -3.16 -0.71
C THR A 178 19.79 -1.76 -1.11
N VAL A 179 19.01 -1.10 -1.95
CA VAL A 179 19.23 0.31 -2.30
C VAL A 179 18.28 1.14 -1.46
N VAL A 180 18.83 1.83 -0.46
CA VAL A 180 18.11 2.84 0.31
C VAL A 180 18.29 4.16 -0.41
N VAL A 181 17.20 4.72 -0.94
CA VAL A 181 17.22 6.01 -1.63
C VAL A 181 16.51 7.03 -0.74
N ARG A 182 17.20 8.13 -0.43
CA ARG A 182 16.62 9.29 0.26
C ARG A 182 16.43 10.42 -0.76
N PRO A 183 15.25 11.05 -0.85
CA PRO A 183 15.05 12.18 -1.75
C PRO A 183 15.94 13.37 -1.34
N PRO A 184 16.34 14.24 -2.28
CA PRO A 184 17.06 15.46 -1.95
C PRO A 184 16.19 16.37 -1.08
N VAL A 185 16.76 16.89 0.01
CA VAL A 185 16.08 17.84 0.91
C VAL A 185 15.73 19.09 0.10
N LEU A 186 14.43 19.30 -0.17
CA LEU A 186 13.96 20.56 -0.75
C LEU A 186 14.23 21.68 0.26
N ALA A 187 15.22 22.52 -0.02
CA ALA A 187 15.44 23.75 0.72
C ALA A 187 14.16 24.61 0.64
N ARG A 188 13.58 24.93 1.80
CA ARG A 188 12.45 25.86 1.93
C ARG A 188 12.83 27.19 1.26
N ALA A 189 12.26 27.47 0.09
CA ALA A 189 12.34 28.79 -0.52
C ALA A 189 11.61 29.79 0.39
N GLY A 190 12.38 30.72 0.94
CA GLY A 190 11.88 31.78 1.82
C GLY A 190 10.85 32.65 1.12
N SER A 191 9.76 32.91 1.83
CA SER A 191 8.73 33.90 1.49
C SER A 191 9.36 35.28 1.33
N ARG A 192 9.45 35.80 0.10
CA ARG A 192 9.67 37.23 -0.14
C ARG A 192 8.30 37.92 -0.26
N THR A 193 7.89 38.52 0.84
CA THR A 193 6.93 39.61 0.88
C THR A 193 7.48 40.83 0.14
N ARG A 194 6.81 41.26 -0.94
CA ARG A 194 6.78 42.66 -1.42
C ARG A 194 5.29 42.93 -1.71
N GLY A 195 4.61 43.91 -1.14
CA GLY A 195 5.07 45.21 -0.66
C GLY A 195 4.71 46.31 -1.67
N ARG A 196 3.41 46.57 -1.81
CA ARG A 196 2.68 47.86 -1.98
C ARG A 196 3.27 49.01 -2.84
N ARG A 197 2.32 49.70 -3.52
CA ARG A 197 2.33 51.03 -4.19
C ARG A 197 2.65 50.97 -5.71
N ALA A 198 1.95 51.66 -6.59
CA ALA A 198 0.89 52.66 -6.51
C ALA A 198 -0.13 52.43 -7.64
#